data_AF-A0A2E9NMY5-F1
#
_entry.id   AF-A0A2E9NMY5-F1
#
_cell.length_a   1.000
_cell.length_b   1.000
_cell.length_c   1.000
_cell.angle_alpha   90.00
_cell.angle_beta   90.00
_cell.angle_gamma   90.00
#
_symmetry.space_group_name_H-M   'P 1'
#
loop_
_entity.id
_entity.type
_entity.pdbx_description
1 polymer ?
#
loop_
_entity_poly.entity_id
_entity_poly.type
_entity_poly.pdbx_seq_one_letter_code
_entity_poly.pdbx_strand_id
1 'polypeptide(L)' 'MSNPGTRTVAQIRTLYLRTSPKTIQRDLMQVVELLKTLPTETARERAAVYMDGLSQLRSEWTLAGKRRAKHR' A
#
# COMPACT_ATOMS: atom_id res chain seq x y z
N MET A 1 -18.29 1.11 -20.20
CA MET A 1 -17.19 0.15 -19.99
C MET A 1 -16.42 0.57 -18.75
N SER A 2 -16.34 -0.27 -17.72
CA SER A 2 -15.57 0.03 -16.51
C SER A 2 -14.07 0.06 -16.85
N ASN A 3 -13.39 1.19 -16.60
CA ASN A 3 -11.95 1.32 -16.85
C ASN A 3 -11.18 0.36 -15.90
N PRO A 4 -10.39 -0.60 -16.42
CA PRO A 4 -9.64 -1.54 -15.57
C PRO A 4 -8.72 -0.83 -14.58
N GLY A 5 -8.17 0.34 -14.95
CA GLY A 5 -7.35 1.16 -14.04
C GLY A 5 -8.11 1.62 -12.80
N THR A 6 -9.40 1.96 -12.91
CA THR A 6 -10.23 2.37 -11.76
C THR A 6 -10.44 1.22 -10.78
N ARG A 7 -10.63 -0.01 -11.27
CA ARG A 7 -10.77 -1.20 -10.43
C ARG A 7 -9.48 -1.52 -9.69
N THR A 8 -8.34 -1.47 -10.38
CA THR A 8 -7.03 -1.68 -9.76
C THR A 8 -6.75 -0.63 -8.68
N VAL A 9 -6.99 0.65 -8.95
CA VAL A 9 -6.84 1.72 -7.93
C VAL A 9 -7.75 1.48 -6.71
N ALA A 10 -8.99 1.02 -6.91
CA ALA A 10 -9.89 0.70 -5.81
C ALA A 10 -9.40 -0.49 -4.95
N GLN A 11 -8.76 -1.48 -5.58
CA GLN A 11 -8.16 -2.60 -4.87
C GLN A 11 -6.93 -2.16 -4.06
N ILE A 12 -6.09 -1.30 -4.63
CA ILE A 12 -4.95 -0.68 -3.92
C ILE A 12 -5.45 0.12 -2.71
N ARG A 13 -6.49 0.95 -2.88
CA ARG A 13 -7.14 1.67 -1.77
C ARG A 13 -7.63 0.73 -0.68
N THR A 14 -8.23 -0.40 -1.06
CA THR A 14 -8.73 -1.39 -0.11
C THR A 14 -7.62 -2.01 0.72
N LEU A 15 -6.47 -2.32 0.10
CA LEU A 15 -5.29 -2.82 0.81
C LEU A 15 -4.75 -1.77 1.79
N TYR A 16 -4.64 -0.51 1.36
CA TYR A 16 -4.25 0.60 2.25
C TYR A 16 -5.15 0.72 3.49
N LEU A 17 -6.47 0.71 3.31
CA LEU A 17 -7.43 0.88 4.42
C LEU A 17 -7.48 -0.32 5.39
N ARG A 18 -7.07 -1.52 4.94
CA ARG A 18 -7.18 -2.76 5.73
C ARG A 18 -5.85 -3.27 6.25
N THR A 19 -4.74 -2.66 5.85
CA THR A 19 -3.41 -3.12 6.23
C THR A 19 -3.19 -3.00 7.74
N SER A 20 -2.25 -3.78 8.26
CA SER A 20 -1.92 -3.84 9.67
C SER A 20 -0.43 -4.09 9.87
N PRO A 21 0.12 -3.88 11.07
CA PRO A 21 1.52 -4.22 11.36
C PRO A 21 1.87 -5.68 11.03
N LYS A 22 0.88 -6.59 11.11
CA LYS A 22 1.06 -8.01 10.82
C LYS A 22 1.06 -8.34 9.33
N THR A 23 0.40 -7.53 8.50
CA THR A 23 0.16 -7.84 7.08
C THR A 23 0.92 -6.93 6.12
N ILE A 24 1.46 -5.80 6.58
CA ILE A 24 2.03 -4.73 5.75
C ILE A 24 3.02 -5.19 4.68
N GLN A 25 3.87 -6.19 4.96
CA GLN A 25 4.83 -6.71 3.99
C GLN A 25 4.14 -7.44 2.83
N ARG A 26 3.16 -8.30 3.16
CA ARG A 26 2.35 -9.03 2.18
C ARG A 26 1.48 -8.06 1.37
N ASP A 27 0.88 -7.09 2.05
CA ASP A 27 0.02 -6.10 1.39
C ASP A 27 0.84 -5.28 0.38
N LEU A 28 2.04 -4.81 0.76
CA LEU A 28 2.94 -4.08 -0.14
C LEU A 28 3.33 -4.90 -1.37
N MET A 29 3.67 -6.18 -1.21
CA MET A 29 3.94 -7.05 -2.36
C MET A 29 2.75 -7.11 -3.32
N GLN A 30 1.54 -7.28 -2.78
CA GLN A 30 0.33 -7.32 -3.59
C GLN A 30 0.07 -5.99 -4.31
N VAL A 31 0.31 -4.85 -3.65
CA VAL A 31 0.13 -3.53 -4.27
C VAL A 31 1.16 -3.30 -5.39
N VAL A 32 2.41 -3.74 -5.22
CA VAL A 32 3.42 -3.68 -6.29
C VAL A 32 2.98 -4.45 -7.54
N GLU A 33 2.41 -5.64 -7.38
CA GLU A 33 1.88 -6.39 -8.53
C GLU A 33 0.68 -5.68 -9.18
N LEU A 34 -0.21 -5.07 -8.38
CA LEU A 34 -1.33 -4.29 -8.91
C LEU A 34 -0.87 -3.05 -9.68
N LEU A 35 0.15 -2.35 -9.21
CA LEU A 35 0.69 -1.16 -9.91
C LEU A 35 1.12 -1.47 -11.34
N LYS A 36 1.77 -2.63 -11.55
CA LYS A 36 2.25 -3.05 -12.88
C LYS A 36 1.12 -3.17 -13.91
N THR A 37 -0.12 -3.34 -13.45
CA THR A 37 -1.30 -3.48 -14.32
C THR A 37 -2.01 -2.16 -14.65
N LEU A 38 -1.53 -1.03 -14.11
CA LEU A 38 -2.19 0.27 -14.31
C LEU A 38 -1.94 0.81 -15.74
N PRO A 39 -2.99 1.06 -16.53
CA PRO A 39 -2.83 1.34 -17.97
C PRO A 39 -2.53 2.80 -18.30
N THR A 40 -2.74 3.74 -17.36
CA THR A 40 -2.65 5.18 -17.63
C THR A 40 -1.88 5.93 -16.55
N GLU A 41 -1.27 7.06 -16.92
CA GLU A 41 -0.58 7.95 -15.98
C GLU A 41 -1.51 8.40 -14.85
N THR A 42 -2.71 8.87 -15.18
CA THR A 42 -3.70 9.29 -14.18
C THR A 42 -4.06 8.19 -13.18
N ALA A 43 -4.10 6.92 -13.61
CA ALA A 43 -4.35 5.82 -12.70
C ALA A 43 -3.13 5.53 -11.80
N ARG A 44 -1.91 5.67 -12.34
CA ARG A 44 -0.65 5.57 -11.58
C ARG A 44 -0.52 6.69 -10.54
N GLU A 45 -0.83 7.94 -10.89
CA GLU A 45 -0.84 9.08 -9.98
C GLU A 45 -1.80 8.87 -8.81
N ARG A 46 -3.03 8.41 -9.10
CA ARG A 46 -4.02 8.10 -8.06
C ARG A 46 -3.56 6.96 -7.14
N ALA A 47 -2.90 5.94 -7.70
CA ALA A 47 -2.37 4.83 -6.91
C ALA A 47 -1.17 5.25 -6.04
N ALA A 48 -0.36 6.22 -6.50
CA ALA A 48 0.83 6.69 -5.80
C ALA A 48 0.52 7.24 -4.40
N VAL A 49 -0.61 7.94 -4.23
CA VAL A 49 -1.06 8.46 -2.92
C VAL A 49 -1.23 7.33 -1.89
N TYR A 50 -1.83 6.21 -2.30
CA TYR A 50 -2.01 5.06 -1.40
C TYR A 50 -0.69 4.33 -1.11
N MET A 51 0.21 4.28 -2.10
CA MET A 51 1.54 3.68 -1.93
C MET A 51 2.43 4.47 -0.97
N ASP A 52 2.34 5.80 -1.00
CA ASP A 52 3.03 6.66 -0.05
C ASP A 52 2.54 6.41 1.37
N GLY A 53 1.21 6.38 1.57
CA GLY A 53 0.61 6.03 2.87
C GLY A 53 1.02 4.64 3.38
N LEU A 54 1.05 3.62 2.51
CA LEU A 54 1.54 2.28 2.88
C LEU A 54 3.01 2.28 3.30
N SER A 55 3.84 3.05 2.59
CA SER A 55 5.28 3.19 2.89
C SER A 55 5.50 3.88 4.23
N GLN A 56 4.71 4.90 4.54
CA GLN A 56 4.71 5.59 5.82
C GLN A 56 4.32 4.63 6.96
N LEU A 57 3.20 3.92 6.84
CA LEU A 57 2.75 2.94 7.85
C LEU A 57 3.80 1.86 8.13
N ARG A 58 4.43 1.31 7.08
CA ARG A 58 5.53 0.35 7.22
C ARG A 58 6.68 0.93 8.04
N SER A 59 7.07 2.17 7.76
CA SER A 59 8.15 2.84 8.47
C SER A 59 7.81 3.03 9.95
N GLU A 60 6.63 3.59 10.24
CA GLU A 60 6.14 3.85 11.59
C GLU A 60 6.09 2.58 12.43
N TRP A 61 5.52 1.48 11.89
CA TRP A 61 5.42 0.22 12.60
C TRP A 61 6.77 -0.47 12.81
N THR A 62 7.69 -0.35 11.84
CA THR A 62 9.06 -0.84 12.00
C THR A 62 9.78 -0.10 13.13
N LEU A 63 9.67 1.23 13.16
CA LEU A 63 10.26 2.05 14.22
C LEU A 63 9.63 1.77 15.58
N ALA A 64 8.31 1.64 15.65
CA ALA A 64 7.60 1.30 16.89
C ALA A 64 8.02 -0.07 17.43
N GLY A 65 8.20 -1.08 16.56
CA GLY A 65 8.72 -2.39 16.93
C GLY A 65 10.13 -2.32 17.52
N LYS A 66 11.04 -1.56 16.88
CA LYS A 66 12.41 -1.35 17.38
C LYS A 66 12.45 -0.67 18.74
N ARG A 67 11.63 0.38 18.96
CA ARG A 67 11.52 1.08 20.25
C ARG A 67 11.05 0.14 21.36
N ARG A 68 10.05 -0.69 21.09
CA ARG A 68 9.56 -1.69 22.06
C ARG A 68 10.61 -2.73 22.43
N ALA A 69 11.41 -3.19 21.46
CA ALA A 69 12.48 -4.15 21.73
C ALA A 69 13.62 -3.56 22.57
N LYS A 70 13.94 -2.27 22.41
CA LYS A 70 14.97 -1.58 23.20
C LYS A 70 14.58 -1.37 24.67
N HIS A 71 13.29 -1.30 24.97
CA HIS A 71 12.76 -1.09 26.34
C HIS A 71 12.31 -2.39 27.03
N ARG A 72 12.52 -3.56 26.40
CA ARG A 72 12.38 -4.87 27.03
C ARG A 72 13.76 -5.33 27.52
#